data_AF-A0A3M1F0G7-F1
#
_entry.id   AF-A0A3M1F0G7-F1
#
_cell.length_a   1.000
_cell.length_b   1.000
_cell.length_c   1.000
_cell.angle_alpha   90.00
_cell.angle_beta   90.00
_cell.angle_gamma   90.00
#
_symmetry.space_group_name_H-M   'P 1'
#
loop_
_entity.id
_entity.type
_entity.pdbx_description
1 polymer ?
#
loop_
_entity_poly.entity_id
_entity_poly.type
_entity_poly.pdbx_seq_one_letter_code
_entity_poly.pdbx_strand_id
1 'polypeptide(L)' 'TDLDGDGDLDLVVGSESQGVVVYRNDGTPRAPAFVHDPAGLPFEAPFLATPAFADLDGDGDADVLTGDAGGGLLYFERR' A
#
# COMPACT_ATOMS: atom_id res chain seq x y z
N THR A 1 -6.16 -0.56 2.05
CA THR A 1 -5.81 -0.55 3.50
C THR A 1 -6.10 0.84 4.00
N ASP A 2 -6.26 1.05 5.31
CA ASP A 2 -6.39 2.41 5.87
C ASP A 2 -4.97 2.93 6.18
N LEU A 3 -4.41 3.77 5.30
CA LEU A 3 -3.01 4.21 5.40
C LEU A 3 -2.83 5.35 6.38
N ASP A 4 -3.82 6.23 6.54
CA ASP A 4 -3.73 7.40 7.41
C ASP A 4 -4.58 7.30 8.70
N GLY A 5 -5.32 6.21 8.87
CA GLY A 5 -6.04 5.86 10.08
C GLY A 5 -7.36 6.62 10.25
N ASP A 6 -7.94 7.12 9.15
CA ASP A 6 -9.15 7.93 9.18
C ASP A 6 -10.46 7.11 9.13
N GLY A 7 -10.34 5.78 8.99
CA GLY A 7 -11.45 4.84 8.97
C GLY A 7 -12.02 4.58 7.58
N ASP A 8 -11.36 5.06 6.52
CA ASP A 8 -11.65 4.70 5.16
C ASP A 8 -10.48 3.99 4.45
N LEU A 9 -10.74 3.41 3.28
CA LEU A 9 -9.75 2.56 2.61
C LEU A 9 -9.10 3.31 1.45
N ASP A 10 -7.78 3.35 1.49
CA ASP A 10 -6.92 3.84 0.42
C ASP A 10 -6.59 2.76 -0.61
N LEU A 11 -6.20 3.21 -1.81
CA LEU A 11 -5.71 2.36 -2.88
C LEU A 11 -4.19 2.31 -2.88
N VAL A 12 -3.67 1.09 -2.96
CA VAL A 12 -2.27 0.83 -3.22
C VAL A 12 -2.17 -0.05 -4.46
N VAL A 13 -1.51 0.48 -5.47
CA VAL A 13 -1.48 -0.10 -6.82
C VAL A 13 -0.04 -0.47 -7.17
N GLY A 14 0.17 -1.75 -7.46
CA GLY A 14 1.40 -2.22 -8.10
C GLY A 14 1.48 -1.71 -9.54
N SER A 15 2.64 -1.15 -9.90
CA SER A 15 2.93 -0.58 -11.20
C SER A 15 4.15 -1.24 -11.80
N GLU A 16 4.07 -1.56 -13.09
CA GLU A 16 5.17 -2.16 -13.83
C GLU A 16 6.40 -1.24 -13.87
N SER A 17 6.20 0.08 -13.90
CA SER A 17 7.27 1.07 -14.12
C SER A 17 7.46 2.07 -12.97
N GLN A 18 6.56 2.11 -11.99
CA GLN A 18 6.61 3.06 -10.89
C GLN A 18 6.73 2.38 -9.51
N GLY A 19 6.81 1.05 -9.47
CA GLY A 19 6.82 0.32 -8.21
C GLY A 19 5.43 0.31 -7.58
N VAL A 20 5.25 0.97 -6.45
CA VAL A 20 3.93 1.10 -5.80
C VAL A 20 3.46 2.55 -5.89
N VAL A 21 2.23 2.72 -6.35
CA VAL A 21 1.53 4.01 -6.42
C VAL A 21 0.41 4.01 -5.40
N VAL A 22 0.29 5.10 -4.64
CA VAL A 22 -0.74 5.27 -3.60
C VAL A 22 -1.75 6.31 -4.04
N TYR A 23 -3.02 6.03 -3.77
CA TYR A 23 -4.08 7.04 -3.81
C TYR A 23 -4.81 7.04 -2.48
N ARG A 24 -4.75 8.18 -1.79
CA ARG A 24 -5.53 8.40 -0.58
C ARG A 24 -6.99 8.63 -0.93
N ASN A 25 -7.90 8.12 -0.13
CA ASN A 25 -9.32 8.38 -0.26
C ASN A 25 -9.73 9.59 0.60
N ASP A 26 -9.79 10.78 0.01
CA ASP A 26 -10.26 12.01 0.71
C ASP A 26 -11.80 12.05 0.89
N GLY A 27 -12.48 10.94 0.63
CA GLY A 27 -13.92 10.82 0.56
C GLY A 27 -14.51 10.21 1.82
N THR A 28 -15.28 9.14 1.62
CA THR A 28 -15.82 8.31 2.70
C THR A 28 -15.90 6.86 2.23
N PRO A 29 -16.09 5.88 3.13
CA PRO A 29 -16.24 4.47 2.74
C PRO A 29 -17.41 4.19 1.76
N ARG A 30 -18.40 5.09 1.68
CA ARG A 30 -19.58 4.95 0.80
C ARG A 30 -19.52 5.84 -0.44
N ALA A 31 -18.62 6.80 -0.47
CA ALA A 31 -18.44 7.75 -1.56
C ALA A 31 -16.96 8.09 -1.67
N PRO A 32 -16.14 7.17 -2.21
CA PRO A 32 -14.70 7.36 -2.24
C PRO A 32 -14.29 8.45 -3.24
N ALA A 33 -13.24 9.19 -2.89
CA ALA A 33 -12.64 10.24 -3.70
C ALA A 33 -11.11 10.08 -3.70
N PHE A 34 -10.62 9.23 -4.60
CA PHE A 34 -9.20 8.90 -4.67
C PHE A 34 -8.37 10.03 -5.26
N VAL A 35 -7.37 10.47 -4.50
CA VAL A 35 -6.38 11.48 -4.88
C VAL A 35 -5.00 10.85 -4.84
N HIS A 36 -4.20 11.08 -5.88
CA HIS A 36 -2.83 10.56 -5.93
C HIS A 36 -2.01 11.11 -4.75
N ASP A 37 -1.45 10.21 -3.94
CA ASP A 37 -0.58 10.56 -2.82
C ASP A 37 0.89 10.46 -3.26
N PRO A 38 1.59 11.59 -3.43
CA PRO A 38 3.00 11.58 -3.82
C PRO A 38 3.94 11.12 -2.71
N ALA A 39 3.50 11.04 -1.45
CA ALA A 39 4.31 10.50 -0.36
C ALA A 39 4.51 8.99 -0.51
N GLY A 40 3.51 8.28 -1.05
CA GLY A 40 3.56 6.85 -1.27
C GLY A 40 3.69 6.03 0.02
N LEU A 41 4.22 4.81 -0.11
CA LEU A 41 4.62 4.02 1.05
C LEU A 41 6.00 4.48 1.56
N PRO A 42 6.33 4.27 2.84
CA PRO A 42 7.62 4.67 3.43
C PRO A 42 8.81 3.80 2.98
N PHE A 43 8.68 3.11 1.85
CA PHE A 43 9.71 2.32 1.21
C PHE A 43 9.55 2.37 -0.31
N GLU A 44 10.66 2.23 -1.04
CA GLU A 44 10.64 2.11 -2.49
C GLU A 44 10.36 0.66 -2.89
N ALA A 45 9.21 0.44 -3.55
CA ALA A 45 8.90 -0.85 -4.13
C ALA A 45 9.54 -0.99 -5.53
N PRO A 46 10.03 -2.18 -5.89
CA PRO A 46 10.65 -2.44 -7.18
C PRO A 46 9.62 -2.43 -8.31
N PHE A 47 10.09 -2.31 -9.54
CA PHE A 47 9.27 -2.53 -10.74
C PHE A 47 8.55 -3.88 -10.69
N LEU A 48 7.36 -3.92 -11.29
CA LEU A 48 6.47 -5.10 -11.28
C LEU A 48 6.00 -5.47 -9.86
N ALA A 49 5.87 -4.47 -8.98
CA ALA A 49 5.38 -4.69 -7.62
C ALA A 49 3.97 -5.31 -7.64
N THR A 50 3.74 -6.22 -6.70
CA THR A 50 2.46 -6.92 -6.50
C THR A 50 2.12 -6.85 -5.01
N PRO A 51 1.72 -5.67 -4.52
CA PRO A 51 1.49 -5.48 -3.09
C PRO A 51 0.30 -6.33 -2.60
N ALA A 52 0.50 -6.97 -1.46
CA ALA A 52 -0.51 -7.68 -0.69
C ALA A 52 -0.49 -7.18 0.75
N PHE A 53 -1.66 -7.17 1.38
CA PHE A 53 -1.84 -6.66 2.74
C PHE A 53 -2.36 -7.76 3.66
N ALA A 54 -1.72 -7.90 4.82
CA ALA A 54 -2.14 -8.80 5.89
C ALA A 54 -1.46 -8.36 7.19
N ASP A 55 -2.12 -8.56 8.32
CA ASP A 55 -1.51 -8.48 9.65
C ASP A 55 -0.60 -9.71 9.84
N LEU A 56 0.71 -9.57 9.61
CA LEU A 56 1.66 -10.69 9.65
C LEU A 56 2.30 -10.87 11.02
N ASP A 57 2.32 -9.83 11.84
CA ASP A 57 2.97 -9.83 13.15
C ASP A 57 1.96 -9.91 14.33
N GLY A 58 0.67 -9.67 14.07
CA GLY A 58 -0.43 -9.79 15.01
C GLY A 58 -0.75 -8.53 15.81
N ASP A 59 -0.26 -7.36 15.39
CA ASP A 59 -0.47 -6.09 16.11
C ASP A 59 -1.79 -5.38 15.77
N GLY A 60 -2.49 -5.86 14.73
CA GLY A 60 -3.80 -5.39 14.31
C GLY A 60 -3.78 -4.32 13.22
N ASP A 61 -2.61 -3.91 12.73
CA ASP A 61 -2.48 -3.18 11.49
C ASP A 61 -2.13 -4.12 10.30
N ALA A 62 -2.27 -3.63 9.08
CA ALA A 62 -2.06 -4.45 7.89
C ALA A 62 -0.73 -4.12 7.24
N ASP A 63 0.25 -5.01 7.40
CA ASP A 63 1.56 -4.96 6.76
C ASP A 63 1.50 -5.01 5.24
N VAL A 64 2.63 -4.73 4.61
CA VAL A 64 2.80 -4.81 3.15
C VAL A 64 3.80 -5.89 2.78
N LEU A 65 3.40 -6.79 1.89
CA LEU A 65 4.26 -7.74 1.21
C LEU A 65 4.24 -7.45 -0.29
N THR A 66 5.39 -7.36 -0.95
CA THR A 66 5.45 -7.30 -2.43
C THR A 66 6.57 -8.18 -2.97
N GLY A 67 6.31 -8.81 -4.12
CA GLY A 67 7.36 -9.44 -4.91
C GLY A 67 8.33 -8.43 -5.50
N ASP A 68 9.55 -8.88 -5.75
CA ASP A 68 10.54 -8.19 -6.59
C ASP A 68 10.83 -8.98 -7.89
N ALA A 69 11.34 -8.28 -8.91
CA ALA A 69 11.62 -8.87 -10.21
C ALA A 69 12.73 -9.94 -10.21
N GLY A 70 13.55 -10.00 -9.15
CA GLY A 70 14.56 -11.03 -8.91
C GLY A 70 14.01 -12.30 -8.24
N GLY A 71 12.72 -12.33 -7.91
CA GLY A 71 12.06 -13.46 -7.26
C GLY A 71 12.13 -13.44 -5.73
N GLY A 72 12.58 -12.34 -5.14
CA GLY A 72 12.50 -12.13 -3.69
C GLY A 72 11.18 -11.50 -3.26
N LEU A 73 11.05 -11.34 -1.93
CA LEU A 73 9.92 -10.69 -1.28
C LEU A 73 10.45 -9.54 -0.43
N LEU A 74 9.77 -8.40 -0.52
CA LEU A 74 9.93 -7.28 0.41
C LEU A 74 8.76 -7.30 1.38
N TYR A 75 9.09 -7.19 2.66
CA TYR A 75 8.13 -7.05 3.74
C TYR A 75 8.36 -5.69 4.41
N PHE A 76 7.25 -4.99 4.64
CA PHE A 76 7.22 -3.75 5.39
C PHE A 76 6.16 -3.84 6.48
N GLU A 77 6.66 -3.77 7.71
CA GLU A 77 5.90 -3.63 8.94
C GLU A 77 5.28 -2.24 9.03
N ARG A 78 3.97 -2.16 9.27
CA ARG A 78 3.32 -0.88 9.63
C ARG A 78 3.30 -0.72 11.17
N ARG A 79 3.31 0.52 11.65
CA ARG A 79 3.34 0.88 13.08
C ARG A 79 2.62 2.18 13.34
#